data_AF-A0A8C8ERP0-F1
#
_entry.id   AF-A0A8C8ERP0-F1
#
_cell.length_a   1.000
_cell.length_b   1.000
_cell.length_c   1.000
_cell.angle_alpha   90.00
_cell.angle_beta   90.00
_cell.angle_gamma   90.00
#
_symmetry.space_group_name_H-M   'P 1'
#
loop_
_entity.id
_entity.type
_entity.pdbx_description
1 polymer ?
#
loop_
_entity_poly.entity_id
_entity_poly.type
_entity_poly.pdbx_seq_one_letter_code
_entity_poly.pdbx_strand_id
1 'polypeptide(L)'
;PLALLLKYTTAVSQSAFRARTTQFIIPILKFSDKGWFQSMFVHEVEARKDAHSNLLSKSETSDLYKIQFHNVKPECLEAYNNLEAEVQHKLHLDQDYPCDVVGSWNTWYGDQDQAVHLWRYTGGYPALTECLTKLNNNKEYRHFRMERSKMLVSRRNQLLLEFSFWNEPTPRNGPNIYEMRSYKLKPGTMIEWGNHWARAIKHRQENNEAVGGFFSQIGDLYEVHHLWAYKDLQSREETRNSAWQKEGWDSSVYYTVPLIRSMESRIMIPTKSSPLQ
;
A
#
# COMPACT_ATOMS: atom_id res chain seq x y z
N PRO A 1 3.79 -14.34 15.37
CA PRO A 1 3.67 -13.96 13.93
C PRO A 1 4.85 -14.42 13.06
N LEU A 2 6.11 -14.07 13.37
CA LEU A 2 7.29 -14.64 12.68
C LEU A 2 7.39 -16.16 12.87
N ALA A 3 7.03 -16.66 14.05
CA ALA A 3 7.05 -18.08 14.37
C ALA A 3 6.09 -18.95 13.53
N LEU A 4 5.00 -18.37 13.02
CA LEU A 4 4.06 -19.09 12.13
C LEU A 4 4.56 -19.10 10.68
N LEU A 5 5.16 -17.99 10.21
CA LEU A 5 5.84 -17.96 8.90
C LEU A 5 7.05 -18.90 8.85
N LEU A 6 7.85 -18.94 9.93
CA LEU A 6 8.99 -19.86 10.06
C LEU A 6 8.55 -21.34 10.07
N LYS A 7 7.46 -21.67 10.77
CA LYS A 7 6.91 -23.05 10.75
C LYS A 7 6.48 -23.50 9.36
N TYR A 8 5.90 -22.61 8.56
CA TYR A 8 5.49 -22.93 7.18
C TYR A 8 6.67 -23.10 6.23
N THR A 9 7.74 -22.29 6.34
CA THR A 9 8.94 -22.46 5.50
C THR A 9 9.70 -23.75 5.84
N THR A 10 9.68 -24.19 7.11
CA THR A 10 10.35 -25.46 7.49
C THR A 10 9.62 -26.70 6.98
N ALA A 11 8.28 -26.68 6.95
CA ALA A 11 7.47 -27.82 6.50
C ALA A 11 7.64 -28.10 4.98
N VAL A 12 7.81 -27.06 4.16
CA VAL A 12 8.01 -27.19 2.71
C VAL A 12 9.38 -27.77 2.35
N SER A 13 10.40 -27.58 3.20
CA SER A 13 11.74 -28.15 2.97
C SER A 13 11.82 -29.66 3.22
N GLN A 14 11.00 -30.21 4.11
CA GLN A 14 11.08 -31.63 4.48
C GLN A 14 10.33 -32.57 3.51
N SER A 15 9.35 -32.06 2.76
CA SER A 15 8.63 -32.86 1.76
C SER A 15 9.41 -33.09 0.46
N ALA A 16 10.46 -32.30 0.20
CA ALA A 16 11.27 -32.37 -1.02
C ALA A 16 12.42 -33.39 -0.98
N PHE A 17 12.68 -34.08 0.14
CA PHE A 17 13.89 -34.92 0.31
C PHE A 17 13.66 -36.44 0.27
N ARG A 18 12.56 -36.93 -0.33
CA ARG A 18 12.36 -38.37 -0.56
C ARG A 18 11.96 -38.66 -2.00
N ALA A 19 12.93 -38.59 -2.91
CA ALA A 19 12.87 -39.26 -4.20
C ALA A 19 14.03 -40.26 -4.29
N ARG A 20 13.67 -41.55 -4.38
CA ARG A 20 14.59 -42.70 -4.37
C ARG A 20 15.40 -42.75 -5.66
N THR A 21 16.68 -43.06 -5.51
CA THR A 21 17.66 -43.36 -6.56
C THR A 21 17.38 -44.73 -7.17
N THR A 22 17.25 -44.81 -8.50
CA THR A 22 17.38 -46.08 -9.24
C THR A 22 18.20 -45.82 -10.48
N GLN A 23 19.42 -46.39 -10.51
CA GLN A 23 20.34 -46.40 -11.65
C GLN A 23 19.85 -47.37 -12.72
N PHE A 24 19.91 -46.96 -13.99
CA PHE A 24 20.06 -47.86 -15.13
C PHE A 24 21.08 -47.26 -16.10
N ILE A 25 22.04 -48.10 -16.53
CA ILE A 25 23.13 -47.81 -17.46
C ILE A 25 22.78 -48.42 -18.83
N ILE A 26 23.43 -47.89 -19.89
CA ILE A 26 23.81 -48.49 -21.20
C ILE A 26 22.95 -48.00 -22.40
N PRO A 27 23.48 -47.75 -23.64
CA PRO A 27 24.84 -47.38 -24.11
C PRO A 27 24.86 -46.14 -25.04
N ILE A 28 26.09 -45.69 -25.36
CA ILE A 28 26.42 -44.67 -26.36
C ILE A 28 26.21 -45.21 -27.78
N LEU A 29 25.40 -44.52 -28.59
CA LEU A 29 25.37 -44.64 -30.05
C LEU A 29 25.47 -43.23 -30.65
N LYS A 30 26.60 -42.95 -31.31
CA LYS A 30 26.79 -41.79 -32.19
C LYS A 30 26.00 -42.05 -33.48
N PHE A 31 25.22 -41.07 -33.97
CA PHE A 31 25.17 -40.73 -35.40
C PHE A 31 24.39 -39.42 -35.67
N SER A 32 24.99 -38.62 -36.55
CA SER A 32 24.43 -37.66 -37.51
C SER A 32 23.82 -36.32 -37.05
N ASP A 33 24.55 -35.27 -37.39
CA ASP A 33 24.07 -33.90 -37.64
C ASP A 33 22.88 -33.89 -38.62
N LYS A 34 21.78 -33.23 -38.20
CA LYS A 34 20.87 -32.36 -38.98
C LYS A 34 19.60 -32.15 -38.15
N GLY A 35 19.39 -30.93 -37.65
CA GLY A 35 18.10 -30.54 -37.07
C GLY A 35 18.13 -29.68 -35.80
N TRP A 36 19.08 -28.75 -35.65
CA TRP A 36 18.88 -27.61 -34.73
C TRP A 36 18.16 -26.51 -35.50
N PHE A 37 16.85 -26.64 -35.72
CA PHE A 37 15.97 -25.49 -35.91
C PHE A 37 14.55 -25.90 -35.52
N GLN A 38 13.88 -25.00 -34.79
CA GLN A 38 12.44 -24.97 -34.47
C GLN A 38 11.94 -25.84 -33.31
N SER A 39 11.98 -25.25 -32.11
CA SER A 39 10.81 -25.20 -31.21
C SER A 39 11.10 -24.26 -30.02
N MET A 40 11.47 -23.01 -30.32
CA MET A 40 11.16 -21.92 -29.39
C MET A 40 9.79 -21.41 -29.78
N PHE A 41 8.73 -22.05 -29.29
CA PHE A 41 7.46 -21.36 -29.13
C PHE A 41 7.66 -20.36 -27.98
N VAL A 42 8.31 -19.25 -28.30
CA VAL A 42 8.08 -18.00 -27.58
C VAL A 42 6.59 -17.75 -27.80
N HIS A 43 5.78 -17.97 -26.77
CA HIS A 43 4.45 -17.37 -26.74
C HIS A 43 4.70 -15.87 -26.90
N GLU A 44 4.34 -15.36 -28.07
CA GLU A 44 4.31 -13.94 -28.36
C GLU A 44 3.34 -13.37 -27.32
N VAL A 45 3.90 -12.78 -26.26
CA VAL A 45 3.11 -12.07 -25.27
C VAL A 45 2.55 -10.88 -26.01
N GLU A 46 1.27 -10.93 -26.37
CA GLU A 46 0.56 -9.76 -26.85
C GLU A 46 0.80 -8.65 -25.82
N ALA A 47 1.59 -7.65 -26.21
CA ALA A 47 1.87 -6.51 -25.37
C ALA A 47 0.54 -5.82 -25.10
N ARG A 48 0.02 -6.03 -23.88
CA ARG A 48 -1.27 -5.53 -23.41
C ARG A 48 -1.28 -4.01 -23.61
N LYS A 49 -2.24 -3.50 -24.39
CA LYS A 49 -2.28 -2.10 -24.84
C LYS A 49 -2.79 -1.10 -23.78
N ASP A 50 -3.35 -1.59 -22.67
CA ASP A 50 -3.86 -0.74 -21.59
C ASP A 50 -2.78 -0.45 -20.55
N ALA A 51 -2.71 0.80 -20.09
CA ALA A 51 -1.81 1.18 -18.99
C ALA A 51 -2.10 0.30 -17.75
N HIS A 52 -1.04 -0.28 -17.18
CA HIS A 52 -1.12 -1.22 -16.06
C HIS A 52 -1.95 -0.71 -14.85
N SER A 53 -2.04 0.61 -14.68
CA SER A 53 -2.84 1.27 -13.64
C SER A 53 -4.35 1.12 -13.85
N ASN A 54 -4.83 1.23 -15.08
CA ASN A 54 -6.27 1.31 -15.38
C ASN A 54 -7.01 0.01 -15.08
N LEU A 55 -6.30 -1.13 -15.10
CA LEU A 55 -6.87 -2.44 -14.78
C LEU A 55 -7.16 -2.62 -13.29
N LEU A 56 -6.48 -1.85 -12.43
CA LEU A 56 -6.55 -2.00 -10.98
C LEU A 56 -7.24 -0.81 -10.30
N SER A 57 -7.31 0.36 -10.95
CA SER A 57 -7.85 1.58 -10.36
C SER A 57 -9.35 1.78 -10.61
N LYS A 58 -10.03 2.50 -9.72
CA LYS A 58 -11.38 3.03 -9.97
C LYS A 58 -11.30 4.06 -11.11
N SER A 59 -11.87 3.74 -12.27
CA SER A 59 -11.84 4.63 -13.44
C SER A 59 -12.87 5.76 -13.39
N GLU A 60 -13.88 5.66 -12.51
CA GLU A 60 -15.07 6.51 -12.54
C GLU A 60 -14.85 7.91 -11.97
N THR A 61 -14.05 8.05 -10.91
CA THR A 61 -13.85 9.35 -10.22
C THR A 61 -12.56 10.07 -10.63
N SER A 62 -11.65 9.38 -11.33
CA SER A 62 -10.29 9.87 -11.64
C SER A 62 -9.54 10.39 -10.41
N ASP A 63 -9.79 9.82 -9.23
CA ASP A 63 -9.16 10.27 -7.99
C ASP A 63 -7.66 9.98 -7.99
N LEU A 64 -6.87 11.01 -7.72
CA LEU A 64 -5.45 10.89 -7.45
C LEU A 64 -5.20 11.12 -5.98
N TYR A 65 -4.48 10.21 -5.34
CA TYR A 65 -4.14 10.33 -3.92
C TYR A 65 -2.69 10.77 -3.77
N LYS A 66 -2.40 11.55 -2.73
CA LYS A 66 -1.05 11.90 -2.32
C LYS A 66 -0.86 11.49 -0.87
N ILE A 67 0.04 10.54 -0.64
CA ILE A 67 0.50 10.21 0.71
C ILE A 67 1.76 10.99 1.05
N GLN A 68 1.84 11.51 2.26
CA GLN A 68 2.97 12.26 2.78
C GLN A 68 3.46 11.61 4.06
N PHE A 69 4.77 11.41 4.15
CA PHE A 69 5.46 10.97 5.35
C PHE A 69 6.39 12.10 5.78
N HIS A 70 6.14 12.65 6.96
CA HIS A 70 6.90 13.75 7.52
C HIS A 70 7.56 13.27 8.81
N ASN A 71 8.88 13.13 8.80
CA ASN A 71 9.65 12.88 10.00
C ASN A 71 9.88 14.21 10.69
N VAL A 72 9.26 14.39 11.85
CA VAL A 72 9.28 15.62 12.64
C VAL A 72 10.40 15.51 13.66
N LYS A 73 10.98 16.65 14.05
CA LYS A 73 11.88 16.69 15.21
C LYS A 73 11.07 16.30 16.46
N PRO A 74 11.56 15.39 17.31
CA PRO A 74 10.77 14.90 18.45
C PRO A 74 10.22 16.01 19.34
N GLU A 75 11.03 17.04 19.61
CA GLU A 75 10.65 18.21 20.42
C GLU A 75 9.62 19.13 19.76
N CYS A 76 9.31 18.94 18.49
CA CYS A 76 8.39 19.78 17.71
C CYS A 76 7.07 19.09 17.37
N LEU A 77 6.85 17.82 17.73
CA LEU A 77 5.70 17.04 17.25
C LEU A 77 4.35 17.71 17.58
N GLU A 78 4.18 18.23 18.79
CA GLU A 78 2.95 18.93 19.18
C GLU A 78 2.74 20.23 18.39
N ALA A 79 3.78 21.08 18.30
CA ALA A 79 3.72 22.33 17.53
C ALA A 79 3.44 22.07 16.04
N TYR A 80 4.06 21.03 15.49
CA TYR A 80 3.84 20.58 14.12
C TYR A 80 2.38 20.15 13.89
N ASN A 81 1.82 19.35 14.80
CA ASN A 81 0.44 18.87 14.70
C ASN A 81 -0.58 20.01 14.76
N ASN A 82 -0.37 20.99 15.66
CA ASN A 82 -1.24 22.16 15.75
C ASN A 82 -1.19 23.00 14.47
N LEU A 83 0.02 23.22 13.93
CA LEU A 83 0.21 23.99 12.70
C LEU A 83 -0.41 23.28 11.47
N GLU A 84 -0.23 21.95 11.35
CA GLU A 84 -0.86 21.20 10.27
C GLU A 84 -2.38 21.15 10.40
N ALA A 85 -2.92 20.94 11.59
CA ALA A 85 -4.36 20.86 11.80
C ALA A 85 -5.09 22.12 11.31
N GLU A 86 -4.53 23.30 11.59
CA GLU A 86 -5.08 24.58 11.13
C GLU A 86 -5.16 24.65 9.60
N VAL A 87 -4.07 24.31 8.91
CA VAL A 87 -4.00 24.41 7.44
C VAL A 87 -4.78 23.30 6.75
N GLN A 88 -4.74 22.08 7.28
CA GLN A 88 -5.55 20.95 6.80
C GLN A 88 -7.03 21.28 6.85
N HIS A 89 -7.50 21.84 7.97
CA HIS A 89 -8.89 22.25 8.13
C HIS A 89 -9.29 23.34 7.13
N LYS A 90 -8.48 24.38 6.97
CA LYS A 90 -8.74 25.46 6.01
C LYS A 90 -8.81 24.93 4.58
N LEU A 91 -7.83 24.15 4.15
CA LEU A 91 -7.77 23.64 2.77
C LEU A 91 -8.87 22.62 2.48
N HIS A 92 -9.26 21.81 3.47
CA HIS A 92 -10.32 20.81 3.28
C HIS A 92 -11.71 21.43 3.12
N LEU A 93 -11.96 22.59 3.73
CA LEU A 93 -13.26 23.29 3.63
C LEU A 93 -13.31 24.29 2.48
N ASP A 94 -12.16 24.72 1.95
CA ASP A 94 -12.08 25.72 0.91
C ASP A 94 -12.29 25.10 -0.48
N GLN A 95 -13.46 25.35 -1.06
CA GLN A 95 -13.84 24.84 -2.38
C GLN A 95 -12.94 25.36 -3.52
N ASP A 96 -12.16 26.44 -3.29
CA ASP A 96 -11.19 26.92 -4.27
C ASP A 96 -9.98 25.98 -4.39
N TYR A 97 -9.74 25.09 -3.42
CA TYR A 97 -8.70 24.07 -3.51
C TYR A 97 -9.33 22.72 -3.80
N PRO A 98 -9.07 22.11 -4.98
CA PRO A 98 -9.65 20.82 -5.34
C PRO A 98 -8.89 19.67 -4.64
N CYS A 99 -8.88 19.68 -3.31
CA CYS A 99 -8.23 18.67 -2.51
C CYS A 99 -8.93 18.42 -1.18
N ASP A 100 -9.04 17.14 -0.81
CA ASP A 100 -9.56 16.71 0.48
C ASP A 100 -8.46 16.11 1.33
N VAL A 101 -8.52 16.36 2.64
CA VAL A 101 -7.79 15.54 3.61
C VAL A 101 -8.59 14.26 3.77
N VAL A 102 -8.00 13.12 3.43
CA VAL A 102 -8.62 11.81 3.68
C VAL A 102 -8.32 11.39 5.10
N GLY A 103 -7.10 11.55 5.56
CA GLY A 103 -6.74 11.32 6.95
C GLY A 103 -5.34 11.80 7.31
N SER A 104 -5.15 11.98 8.61
CA SER A 104 -3.95 12.57 9.20
C SER A 104 -3.65 11.80 10.49
N TRP A 105 -2.44 11.26 10.62
CA TRP A 105 -2.07 10.41 11.75
C TRP A 105 -0.65 10.68 12.23
N ASN A 106 -0.40 10.35 13.51
CA ASN A 106 0.94 10.18 14.04
C ASN A 106 1.25 8.69 14.22
N THR A 107 2.47 8.31 13.86
CA THR A 107 2.97 6.96 14.10
C THR A 107 3.19 6.72 15.59
N TRP A 108 2.61 5.64 16.10
CA TRP A 108 2.83 5.17 17.47
C TRP A 108 3.84 4.01 17.53
N TYR A 109 3.67 3.01 16.66
CA TYR A 109 4.64 1.92 16.48
C TYR A 109 5.12 1.87 15.02
N GLY A 110 6.43 1.88 14.83
CA GLY A 110 7.10 2.10 13.54
C GLY A 110 8.13 3.23 13.67
N ASP A 111 8.27 4.06 12.63
CA ASP A 111 9.06 5.30 12.70
C ASP A 111 8.41 6.29 13.68
N GLN A 112 8.99 6.45 14.87
CA GLN A 112 8.49 7.42 15.85
C GLN A 112 8.69 8.86 15.36
N ASP A 113 7.90 9.79 15.91
CA ASP A 113 7.91 11.22 15.53
C ASP A 113 7.59 11.45 14.04
N GLN A 114 6.87 10.52 13.41
CA GLN A 114 6.45 10.63 12.02
C GLN A 114 4.95 10.90 11.92
N ALA A 115 4.60 11.96 11.19
CA ALA A 115 3.24 12.24 10.77
C ALA A 115 3.00 11.69 9.36
N VAL A 116 1.82 11.09 9.15
CA VAL A 116 1.38 10.55 7.87
C VAL A 116 0.08 11.24 7.45
N HIS A 117 0.05 11.79 6.24
CA HIS A 117 -1.10 12.52 5.70
C HIS A 117 -1.51 11.93 4.36
N LEU A 118 -2.80 11.64 4.19
CA LEU A 118 -3.37 11.19 2.94
C LEU A 118 -4.31 12.26 2.40
N TRP A 119 -4.04 12.71 1.19
CA TRP A 119 -4.85 13.70 0.47
C TRP A 119 -5.47 13.07 -0.77
N ARG A 120 -6.67 13.51 -1.14
CA ARG A 120 -7.37 13.15 -2.39
C ARG A 120 -7.51 14.38 -3.28
N TYR A 121 -7.35 14.19 -4.58
CA TYR A 121 -7.54 15.19 -5.63
C TYR A 121 -8.53 14.66 -6.66
N THR A 122 -9.79 15.05 -6.52
CA THR A 122 -10.86 14.66 -7.45
C THR A 122 -10.67 15.37 -8.78
N GLY A 123 -10.62 14.62 -9.88
CA GLY A 123 -10.20 15.14 -11.18
C GLY A 123 -8.70 14.97 -11.47
N GLY A 124 -7.98 14.21 -10.64
CA GLY A 124 -6.69 13.62 -10.96
C GLY A 124 -5.53 14.61 -11.04
N TYR A 125 -4.62 14.39 -12.00
CA TYR A 125 -3.44 15.24 -12.21
C TYR A 125 -3.77 16.72 -12.49
N PRO A 126 -4.80 17.07 -13.29
CA PRO A 126 -5.23 18.45 -13.45
C PRO A 126 -5.59 19.13 -12.13
N ALA A 127 -6.43 18.50 -11.31
CA ALA A 127 -6.83 19.03 -10.00
C ALA A 127 -5.63 19.21 -9.06
N LEU A 128 -4.73 18.22 -9.01
CA LEU A 128 -3.47 18.34 -8.26
C LEU A 128 -2.65 19.55 -8.75
N THR A 129 -2.50 19.73 -10.06
CA THR A 129 -1.70 20.80 -10.66
C THR A 129 -2.28 22.17 -10.35
N GLU A 130 -3.61 22.31 -10.47
CA GLU A 130 -4.33 23.52 -10.11
C GLU A 130 -4.16 23.85 -8.63
N CYS A 131 -4.41 22.89 -7.74
CA CYS A 131 -4.23 23.04 -6.30
C CYS A 131 -2.81 23.49 -5.96
N LEU A 132 -1.78 22.82 -6.49
CA LEU A 132 -0.38 23.20 -6.25
C LEU A 132 -0.06 24.61 -6.77
N THR A 133 -0.62 25.00 -7.92
CA THR A 133 -0.43 26.35 -8.48
C THR A 133 -1.04 27.42 -7.57
N LYS A 134 -2.27 27.21 -7.10
CA LYS A 134 -2.95 28.10 -6.15
C LYS A 134 -2.16 28.21 -4.85
N LEU A 135 -1.76 27.07 -4.28
CA LEU A 135 -0.98 27.00 -3.05
C LEU A 135 0.38 27.72 -3.16
N ASN A 136 1.06 27.63 -4.29
CA ASN A 136 2.34 28.32 -4.51
C ASN A 136 2.19 29.85 -4.55
N ASN A 137 1.03 30.36 -4.96
CA ASN A 137 0.73 31.79 -4.98
C ASN A 137 0.16 32.32 -3.65
N ASN A 138 -0.36 31.43 -2.81
CA ASN A 138 -0.91 31.77 -1.50
C ASN A 138 0.19 32.16 -0.49
N LYS A 139 0.15 33.40 0.01
CA LYS A 139 1.15 33.93 0.97
C LYS A 139 1.10 33.23 2.33
N GLU A 140 -0.10 32.96 2.85
CA GLU A 140 -0.29 32.29 4.14
C GLU A 140 0.21 30.84 4.08
N TYR A 141 -0.11 30.12 3.01
CA TYR A 141 0.38 28.75 2.81
C TYR A 141 1.90 28.70 2.66
N ARG A 142 2.51 29.68 1.96
CA ARG A 142 3.97 29.78 1.90
C ARG A 142 4.59 30.03 3.28
N HIS A 143 4.01 30.92 4.08
CA HIS A 143 4.45 31.15 5.46
C HIS A 143 4.36 29.87 6.30
N PHE A 144 3.21 29.19 6.27
CA PHE A 144 3.02 27.88 6.87
C PHE A 144 4.11 26.88 6.45
N ARG A 145 4.41 26.77 5.14
CA ARG A 145 5.44 25.86 4.65
C ARG A 145 6.83 26.18 5.20
N MET A 146 7.16 27.45 5.40
CA MET A 146 8.41 27.86 6.03
C MET A 146 8.46 27.44 7.50
N GLU A 147 7.44 27.78 8.28
CA GLU A 147 7.38 27.42 9.71
C GLU A 147 7.40 25.90 9.92
N ARG A 148 6.59 25.16 9.16
CA ARG A 148 6.61 23.70 9.17
C ARG A 148 8.00 23.14 8.87
N SER A 149 8.74 23.73 7.94
CA SER A 149 10.05 23.21 7.54
C SER A 149 11.10 23.34 8.64
N LYS A 150 10.93 24.26 9.61
CA LYS A 150 11.83 24.36 10.78
C LYS A 150 11.68 23.18 11.74
N MET A 151 10.53 22.50 11.71
CA MET A 151 10.18 21.40 12.60
C MET A 151 10.47 20.01 12.03
N LEU A 152 10.90 19.93 10.76
CA LEU A 152 11.05 18.65 10.04
C LEU A 152 12.50 18.19 10.00
N VAL A 153 12.69 16.87 10.14
CA VAL A 153 13.95 16.17 9.85
C VAL A 153 13.99 15.78 8.37
N SER A 154 12.93 15.16 7.87
CA SER A 154 12.81 14.76 6.46
C SER A 154 11.35 14.63 6.00
N ARG A 155 11.15 14.58 4.68
CA ARG A 155 9.82 14.41 4.07
C ARG A 155 9.89 13.49 2.86
N ARG A 156 8.84 12.71 2.65
CA ARG A 156 8.60 11.90 1.45
C ARG A 156 7.16 12.05 1.00
N ASN A 157 6.93 12.19 -0.31
CA ASN A 157 5.60 12.17 -0.92
C ASN A 157 5.55 11.05 -1.96
N GLN A 158 4.39 10.41 -2.09
CA GLN A 158 4.07 9.54 -3.22
C GLN A 158 2.70 9.92 -3.77
N LEU A 159 2.55 9.79 -5.10
CA LEU A 159 1.25 9.85 -5.74
C LEU A 159 0.77 8.44 -6.00
N LEU A 160 -0.48 8.18 -5.63
CA LEU A 160 -1.08 6.87 -5.59
C LEU A 160 -2.40 6.86 -6.36
N LEU A 161 -2.77 5.68 -6.84
CA LEU A 161 -4.13 5.36 -7.23
C LEU A 161 -4.73 4.37 -6.23
N GLU A 162 -6.04 4.41 -6.08
CA GLU A 162 -6.79 3.49 -5.24
C GLU A 162 -7.12 2.20 -6.00
N PHE A 163 -7.07 1.05 -5.33
CA PHE A 163 -7.55 -0.21 -5.88
C PHE A 163 -9.08 -0.23 -6.00
N SER A 164 -9.61 -0.67 -7.14
CA SER A 164 -11.05 -0.73 -7.41
C SER A 164 -11.82 -1.69 -6.53
N PHE A 165 -11.15 -2.73 -6.02
CA PHE A 165 -11.73 -3.76 -5.17
C PHE A 165 -11.64 -3.44 -3.66
N TRP A 166 -11.03 -2.31 -3.28
CA TRP A 166 -10.92 -1.91 -1.88
C TRP A 166 -12.06 -0.95 -1.47
N ASN A 167 -12.34 -0.90 -0.17
CA ASN A 167 -13.26 0.07 0.41
C ASN A 167 -12.79 1.51 0.12
N GLU A 168 -13.75 2.40 -0.11
CA GLU A 168 -13.49 3.83 -0.10
C GLU A 168 -13.19 4.31 1.33
N PRO A 169 -12.15 5.13 1.55
CA PRO A 169 -11.82 5.66 2.86
C PRO A 169 -12.85 6.72 3.27
N THR A 170 -13.90 6.27 3.96
CA THR A 170 -14.98 7.11 4.50
C THR A 170 -14.81 7.34 6.01
N PRO A 171 -15.29 8.48 6.57
CA PRO A 171 -15.26 8.74 8.01
C PRO A 171 -15.81 7.57 8.84
N ARG A 172 -15.20 7.32 10.01
CA ARG A 172 -15.52 6.15 10.85
C ARG A 172 -15.65 6.57 12.30
N ASN A 173 -16.74 6.17 12.95
CA ASN A 173 -16.95 6.43 14.38
C ASN A 173 -15.76 5.92 15.23
N GLY A 174 -15.09 6.83 15.91
CA GLY A 174 -13.97 6.54 16.82
C GLY A 174 -14.36 6.17 18.27
N PRO A 175 -13.35 5.96 19.12
CA PRO A 175 -11.91 6.04 18.81
C PRO A 175 -11.43 4.80 18.03
N ASN A 176 -10.59 5.03 17.01
CA ASN A 176 -9.93 3.98 16.23
C ASN A 176 -8.41 4.16 16.24
N ILE A 177 -7.68 3.05 16.24
CA ILE A 177 -6.28 2.99 15.83
C ILE A 177 -6.18 2.52 14.38
N TYR A 178 -5.16 2.97 13.67
CA TYR A 178 -4.96 2.64 12.26
C TYR A 178 -3.70 1.81 12.08
N GLU A 179 -3.76 0.74 11.29
CA GLU A 179 -2.57 0.05 10.80
C GLU A 179 -2.39 0.39 9.32
N MET A 180 -1.28 1.04 8.98
CA MET A 180 -0.84 1.15 7.59
C MET A 180 0.20 0.07 7.31
N ARG A 181 -0.03 -0.70 6.25
CA ARG A 181 0.91 -1.70 5.77
C ARG A 181 1.41 -1.26 4.40
N SER A 182 2.73 -1.20 4.25
CA SER A 182 3.42 -0.75 3.04
C SER A 182 4.28 -1.89 2.52
N TYR A 183 3.98 -2.41 1.33
CA TYR A 183 4.73 -3.52 0.75
C TYR A 183 5.41 -3.09 -0.54
N LYS A 184 6.71 -3.35 -0.62
CA LYS A 184 7.48 -3.22 -1.87
C LYS A 184 7.38 -4.54 -2.61
N LEU A 185 6.70 -4.54 -3.75
CA LEU A 185 6.53 -5.72 -4.60
C LEU A 185 7.75 -5.92 -5.50
N LYS A 186 7.87 -7.13 -6.05
CA LYS A 186 8.80 -7.41 -7.14
C LYS A 186 8.31 -6.66 -8.39
N PRO A 187 9.20 -5.97 -9.14
CA PRO A 187 8.84 -5.34 -10.41
C PRO A 187 8.10 -6.31 -11.33
N GLY A 188 7.04 -5.83 -11.96
CA GLY A 188 6.15 -6.62 -12.83
C GLY A 188 5.04 -7.41 -12.11
N THR A 189 5.07 -7.55 -10.79
CA THR A 189 4.11 -8.41 -10.06
C THR A 189 2.88 -7.68 -9.50
N MET A 190 2.74 -6.37 -9.75
CA MET A 190 1.64 -5.55 -9.20
C MET A 190 0.26 -6.08 -9.56
N ILE A 191 0.04 -6.43 -10.84
CA ILE A 191 -1.24 -6.94 -11.32
C ILE A 191 -1.53 -8.33 -10.74
N GLU A 192 -0.53 -9.21 -10.71
CA GLU A 192 -0.66 -10.53 -10.13
C GLU A 192 -1.06 -10.44 -8.65
N TRP A 193 -0.32 -9.63 -7.87
CA TRP A 193 -0.61 -9.36 -6.48
C TRP A 193 -2.01 -8.78 -6.29
N GLY A 194 -2.39 -7.79 -7.11
CA GLY A 194 -3.72 -7.16 -7.10
C GLY A 194 -4.84 -8.17 -7.38
N ASN A 195 -4.66 -9.07 -8.35
CA ASN A 195 -5.66 -10.09 -8.69
C ASN A 195 -5.85 -11.14 -7.58
N HIS A 196 -4.80 -11.47 -6.84
CA HIS A 196 -4.93 -12.29 -5.64
C HIS A 196 -5.68 -11.54 -4.54
N TRP A 197 -5.35 -10.27 -4.30
CA TRP A 197 -6.02 -9.46 -3.28
C TRP A 197 -7.47 -9.13 -3.60
N ALA A 198 -7.84 -8.93 -4.86
CA ALA A 198 -9.23 -8.69 -5.26
C ALA A 198 -10.18 -9.82 -4.84
N ARG A 199 -9.65 -11.05 -4.72
CA ARG A 199 -10.39 -12.21 -4.20
C ARG A 199 -10.32 -12.27 -2.67
N ALA A 200 -9.13 -12.06 -2.11
CA ALA A 200 -8.87 -12.23 -0.68
C ALA A 200 -9.48 -11.11 0.20
N ILE A 201 -9.63 -9.90 -0.33
CA ILE A 201 -10.05 -8.72 0.44
C ILE A 201 -11.46 -8.89 1.03
N LYS A 202 -12.32 -9.67 0.38
CA LYS A 202 -13.70 -9.94 0.84
C LYS A 202 -13.72 -10.52 2.25
N HIS A 203 -12.80 -11.43 2.55
CA HIS A 203 -12.63 -12.03 3.88
C HIS A 203 -12.29 -11.00 4.97
N ARG A 204 -11.74 -9.85 4.58
CA ARG A 204 -11.31 -8.77 5.48
C ARG A 204 -12.26 -7.56 5.43
N GLN A 205 -13.21 -7.53 4.51
CA GLN A 205 -14.26 -6.51 4.48
C GLN A 205 -15.39 -6.87 5.45
N GLU A 206 -15.61 -8.16 5.69
CA GLU A 206 -16.63 -8.68 6.61
C GLU A 206 -16.47 -8.20 8.07
N ASN A 207 -15.25 -8.00 8.57
CA ASN A 207 -15.04 -7.47 9.93
C ASN A 207 -14.91 -5.94 9.95
N ASN A 208 -15.25 -5.29 8.83
CA ASN A 208 -15.23 -3.84 8.65
C ASN A 208 -13.87 -3.19 8.92
N GLU A 209 -12.74 -3.92 8.94
CA GLU A 209 -11.43 -3.31 9.24
C GLU A 209 -10.79 -2.60 8.03
N ALA A 210 -11.23 -2.90 6.80
CA ALA A 210 -10.65 -2.37 5.58
C ALA A 210 -11.03 -0.88 5.36
N VAL A 211 -10.03 0.01 5.31
CA VAL A 211 -10.24 1.45 5.11
C VAL A 211 -9.97 1.87 3.68
N GLY A 212 -8.80 1.52 3.15
CA GLY A 212 -8.39 1.93 1.80
C GLY A 212 -7.15 1.16 1.34
N GLY A 213 -7.03 0.96 0.04
CA GLY A 213 -5.91 0.26 -0.59
C GLY A 213 -5.42 1.04 -1.80
N PHE A 214 -4.11 1.24 -1.89
CA PHE A 214 -3.49 2.14 -2.83
C PHE A 214 -2.22 1.54 -3.43
N PHE A 215 -1.85 1.99 -4.63
CA PHE A 215 -0.60 1.62 -5.29
C PHE A 215 0.09 2.84 -5.91
N SER A 216 1.41 2.86 -5.81
CA SER A 216 2.26 3.97 -6.26
C SER A 216 2.20 4.19 -7.77
N GLN A 217 2.00 5.44 -8.20
CA GLN A 217 2.23 5.92 -9.57
C GLN A 217 3.52 6.73 -9.69
N ILE A 218 3.82 7.59 -8.71
CA ILE A 218 5.01 8.44 -8.69
C ILE A 218 5.64 8.41 -7.30
N GLY A 219 6.96 8.28 -7.25
CA GLY A 219 7.75 8.04 -6.03
C GLY A 219 8.37 6.65 -6.06
N ASP A 220 8.40 5.94 -4.93
CA ASP A 220 8.81 4.54 -4.89
C ASP A 220 7.80 3.69 -5.67
N LEU A 221 8.22 3.11 -6.80
CA LEU A 221 7.38 2.30 -7.67
C LEU A 221 7.25 0.86 -7.17
N TYR A 222 6.19 0.19 -7.62
CA TYR A 222 5.82 -1.16 -7.17
C TYR A 222 5.56 -1.23 -5.65
N GLU A 223 5.13 -0.13 -5.05
CA GLU A 223 4.75 -0.09 -3.64
C GLU A 223 3.22 -0.04 -3.51
N VAL A 224 2.69 -0.83 -2.58
CA VAL A 224 1.28 -0.81 -2.20
C VAL A 224 1.15 -0.37 -0.75
N HIS A 225 0.15 0.46 -0.48
CA HIS A 225 -0.23 0.88 0.86
C HIS A 225 -1.65 0.44 1.12
N HIS A 226 -1.89 -0.20 2.26
CA HIS A 226 -3.24 -0.57 2.66
C HIS A 226 -3.47 -0.24 4.13
N LEU A 227 -4.60 0.42 4.35
CA LEU A 227 -4.99 1.02 5.61
C LEU A 227 -6.11 0.21 6.24
N TRP A 228 -5.93 -0.08 7.53
CA TRP A 228 -6.87 -0.83 8.34
C TRP A 228 -7.22 -0.04 9.60
N ALA A 229 -8.46 -0.10 10.05
CA ALA A 229 -8.92 0.51 11.29
C ALA A 229 -9.35 -0.56 12.29
N TYR A 230 -8.97 -0.37 13.55
CA TYR A 230 -9.34 -1.23 14.67
C TYR A 230 -9.70 -0.37 15.87
N LYS A 231 -10.51 -0.90 16.78
CA LYS A 231 -10.84 -0.22 18.04
C LYS A 231 -9.59 -0.02 18.90
N ASP A 232 -8.77 -1.06 18.99
CA ASP A 232 -7.57 -1.15 19.84
C ASP A 232 -6.64 -2.27 19.35
N LEU A 233 -5.47 -2.43 20.00
CA LEU A 233 -4.49 -3.45 19.61
C LEU A 233 -4.96 -4.90 19.84
N GLN A 234 -5.85 -5.11 20.82
CA GLN A 234 -6.40 -6.43 21.14
C GLN A 234 -7.35 -6.87 20.02
N SER A 235 -8.31 -6.02 19.66
CA SER A 235 -9.23 -6.24 18.53
C SER A 235 -8.47 -6.43 17.20
N ARG A 236 -7.35 -5.72 17.01
CA ARG A 236 -6.45 -5.97 15.87
C ARG A 236 -5.88 -7.38 15.89
N GLU A 237 -5.39 -7.86 17.02
CA GLU A 237 -4.84 -9.22 17.13
C GLU A 237 -5.92 -10.27 16.85
N GLU A 238 -7.08 -10.14 17.48
CA GLU A 238 -8.22 -11.04 17.32
C GLU A 238 -8.68 -11.11 15.86
N THR A 239 -8.91 -9.96 15.21
CA THR A 239 -9.31 -9.90 13.79
C THR A 239 -8.27 -10.48 12.85
N ARG A 240 -6.98 -10.29 13.14
CA ARG A 240 -5.91 -10.88 12.32
C ARG A 240 -5.80 -12.39 12.50
N ASN A 241 -6.06 -12.90 13.70
CA ASN A 241 -6.03 -14.32 13.99
C ASN A 241 -7.28 -15.03 13.43
N SER A 242 -8.46 -14.42 13.54
CA SER A 242 -9.70 -14.97 12.99
C SER A 242 -9.67 -15.06 11.46
N ALA A 243 -8.96 -14.15 10.78
CA ALA A 243 -8.78 -14.22 9.33
C ALA A 243 -8.13 -15.55 8.87
N TRP A 244 -7.26 -16.17 9.68
CA TRP A 244 -6.66 -17.47 9.37
C TRP A 244 -7.62 -18.65 9.43
N GLN A 245 -8.79 -18.46 10.05
CA GLN A 245 -9.84 -19.48 10.09
C GLN A 245 -10.76 -19.43 8.86
N LYS A 246 -10.62 -18.41 8.01
CA LYS A 246 -11.41 -18.25 6.78
C LYS A 246 -10.81 -19.09 5.65
N GLU A 247 -11.64 -19.93 5.04
CA GLU A 247 -11.25 -20.78 3.91
C GLU A 247 -10.72 -19.93 2.75
N GLY A 248 -9.57 -20.32 2.20
CA GLY A 248 -8.93 -19.64 1.06
C GLY A 248 -8.04 -18.44 1.44
N TRP A 249 -8.03 -18.01 2.71
CA TRP A 249 -7.12 -16.97 3.18
C TRP A 249 -5.65 -17.44 3.14
N ASP A 250 -5.40 -18.66 3.58
CA ASP A 250 -4.08 -19.31 3.57
C ASP A 250 -3.51 -19.42 2.15
N SER A 251 -4.34 -19.84 1.19
CA SER A 251 -3.98 -19.89 -0.24
C SER A 251 -3.63 -18.50 -0.78
N SER A 252 -4.43 -17.49 -0.43
CA SER A 252 -4.17 -16.10 -0.81
C SER A 252 -2.82 -15.60 -0.28
N VAL A 253 -2.48 -15.94 0.97
CA VAL A 253 -1.16 -15.63 1.55
C VAL A 253 -0.04 -16.37 0.83
N TYR A 254 -0.23 -17.66 0.54
CA TYR A 254 0.75 -18.49 -0.16
C TYR A 254 1.17 -17.90 -1.52
N TYR A 255 0.20 -17.40 -2.30
CA TYR A 255 0.49 -16.81 -3.61
C TYR A 255 0.99 -15.36 -3.57
N THR A 256 0.60 -14.57 -2.55
CA THR A 256 0.98 -13.15 -2.50
C THR A 256 2.33 -12.90 -1.85
N VAL A 257 2.72 -13.67 -0.84
CA VAL A 257 4.00 -13.47 -0.11
C VAL A 257 5.22 -13.56 -1.02
N PRO A 258 5.34 -14.54 -1.95
CA PRO A 258 6.48 -14.63 -2.85
C PRO A 258 6.63 -13.43 -3.80
N LEU A 259 5.59 -12.63 -4.01
CA LEU A 259 5.61 -11.45 -4.88
C LEU A 259 6.18 -10.22 -4.17
N ILE A 260 6.40 -10.29 -2.86
CA ILE A 260 6.80 -9.15 -2.03
C ILE A 260 8.31 -9.20 -1.74
N ARG A 261 8.99 -8.07 -1.86
CA ARG A 261 10.40 -7.89 -1.49
C ARG A 261 10.57 -7.52 -0.03
N SER A 262 9.77 -6.59 0.46
CA SER A 262 9.77 -6.16 1.85
C SER A 262 8.39 -5.70 2.30
N MET A 263 8.13 -5.83 3.59
CA MET A 263 6.89 -5.42 4.23
C MET A 263 7.18 -4.55 5.44
N GLU A 264 6.42 -3.48 5.58
CA GLU A 264 6.41 -2.63 6.75
C GLU A 264 4.97 -2.53 7.28
N SER A 265 4.83 -2.52 8.60
CA SER A 265 3.56 -2.28 9.29
C SER A 265 3.79 -1.20 10.33
N ARG A 266 2.83 -0.27 10.40
CA ARG A 266 2.87 0.88 11.29
C ARG A 266 1.53 1.03 11.98
N ILE A 267 1.54 1.17 13.30
CA ILE A 267 0.36 1.55 14.07
C ILE A 267 0.36 3.06 14.22
N MET A 268 -0.76 3.69 13.90
CA MET A 268 -0.93 5.12 13.85
C MET A 268 -2.17 5.53 14.61
N ILE A 269 -2.11 6.71 15.24
CA ILE A 269 -3.20 7.34 15.96
C ILE A 269 -3.67 8.55 15.14
N PRO A 270 -4.97 8.67 14.83
CA PRO A 270 -5.47 9.81 14.08
C PRO A 270 -5.24 11.09 14.86
N THR A 271 -4.88 12.16 14.15
CA THR A 271 -4.85 13.51 14.75
C THR A 271 -6.27 13.97 15.01
N LYS A 272 -6.45 14.93 15.94
CA LYS A 272 -7.78 15.44 16.33
C LYS A 272 -8.59 16.01 15.16
N SER A 273 -7.91 16.48 14.11
CA SER A 273 -8.51 17.06 12.90
C SER A 273 -8.65 16.07 11.75
N SER A 274 -8.29 14.79 11.94
CA SER A 274 -8.37 13.76 10.90
C SER A 274 -9.84 13.44 10.59
N PRO A 275 -10.29 13.51 9.32
CA PRO A 275 -11.66 13.15 8.96
C PRO A 275 -12.00 11.66 9.17
N LEU A 276 -10.98 10.81 9.29
CA LEU A 276 -11.13 9.40 9.66
C LEU A 276 -11.15 9.23 11.20
N GLN A 277 -12.11 9.88 11.88
CA GLN A 277 -12.39 9.76 13.31
C GLN A 277 -13.89 9.95 13.62
#